data_AF-A0A2R8ZYF3-F1
#
_entry.id   AF-A0A2R8ZYF3-F1
#
_cell.length_a   1.000
_cell.length_b   1.000
_cell.length_c   1.000
_cell.angle_alpha   90.00
_cell.angle_beta   90.00
_cell.angle_gamma   90.00
#
_symmetry.space_group_name_H-M   'P 1'
#
loop_
_entity.id
_entity.type
_entity.pdbx_description
1 polymer ?
#
loop_
_entity_poly.entity_id
_entity_poly.type
_entity_poly.pdbx_seq_one_letter_code
_entity_poly.pdbx_strand_id
1 'polypeptide(L)'
;MLLPLPPVFPQMRLLSRVLAPHLTRAYAKDVKFGADARALMLQGVDLLADAVAVTMGPKGRTVIIEQSWGSPQVTKDAKLVQDIANNTNKEAGNGTTSATVLARSIAKEGFKKISKGANPVEIRKGVMLAVDAVIAELRKQSKFVTTPEEIAQVATTSANGDKEIGNIISNAMKKVGRKGVIIVKDGKTLNDELEIIESGMKFDRGYISSYFINTPKGQKCEFRDAYVLLSEKKISSV
;
A
#
# COMPACT_ATOMS: atom_id res chain seq x y z
N MET A 1 49.40 -79.01 -15.22
CA MET A 1 48.10 -78.95 -14.52
C MET A 1 47.77 -77.48 -14.33
N LEU A 2 47.08 -76.87 -15.28
CA LEU A 2 46.78 -75.43 -15.34
C LEU A 2 45.30 -75.30 -15.69
N LEU A 3 44.49 -74.93 -14.70
CA LEU A 3 43.07 -74.60 -14.84
C LEU A 3 42.94 -73.14 -15.33
N PRO A 4 42.10 -72.82 -16.32
CA PRO A 4 41.92 -71.45 -16.78
C PRO A 4 40.96 -70.68 -15.84
N LEU A 5 41.31 -69.42 -15.54
CA LEU A 5 40.45 -68.45 -14.86
C LEU A 5 39.33 -67.97 -15.79
N PRO A 6 38.13 -67.62 -15.27
CA PRO A 6 37.04 -67.11 -16.09
C PRO A 6 37.27 -65.63 -16.47
N PRO A 7 36.82 -65.16 -17.65
CA PRO A 7 36.88 -63.75 -17.99
C PRO A 7 35.77 -62.98 -17.27
N VAL A 8 36.15 -62.01 -16.45
CA VAL A 8 35.22 -61.00 -15.91
C VAL A 8 35.04 -59.93 -16.99
N PHE A 9 33.95 -60.03 -17.76
CA PHE A 9 33.50 -58.93 -18.60
C PHE A 9 32.79 -57.89 -17.72
N PRO A 10 33.23 -56.62 -17.67
CA PRO A 10 32.42 -55.57 -17.08
C PRO A 10 31.28 -55.26 -18.08
N GLN A 11 30.04 -55.60 -17.71
CA GLN A 11 28.86 -55.09 -18.40
C GLN A 11 28.79 -53.58 -18.23
N MET A 12 29.32 -52.83 -19.21
CA MET A 12 28.97 -51.43 -19.39
C MET A 12 27.48 -51.35 -19.71
N ARG A 13 26.65 -51.14 -18.67
CA ARG A 13 25.29 -50.64 -18.89
C ARG A 13 25.45 -49.24 -19.48
N LEU A 14 25.17 -49.11 -20.78
CA LEU A 14 24.76 -47.85 -21.38
C LEU A 14 23.49 -47.40 -20.65
N LEU A 15 23.66 -46.58 -19.61
CA LEU A 15 22.57 -45.78 -19.08
C LEU A 15 22.24 -44.75 -20.15
N SER A 16 21.34 -45.11 -21.06
CA SER A 16 20.60 -44.11 -21.82
C SER A 16 19.87 -43.25 -20.78
N ARG A 17 20.42 -42.08 -20.48
CA ARG A 17 19.65 -40.99 -19.90
C ARG A 17 18.60 -40.63 -20.93
N VAL A 18 17.46 -41.30 -20.88
CA VAL A 18 16.24 -40.80 -21.48
C VAL A 18 16.00 -39.47 -20.80
N LEU A 19 16.29 -38.38 -21.51
CA LEU A 19 15.83 -37.05 -21.14
C LEU A 19 14.31 -37.16 -21.09
N ALA A 20 13.76 -37.25 -19.88
CA ALA A 20 12.33 -37.09 -19.70
C ALA A 20 11.96 -35.74 -20.35
N PRO A 21 11.03 -35.71 -21.31
CA PRO A 21 10.54 -34.44 -21.82
C PRO A 21 9.88 -33.76 -20.64
N HIS A 22 10.54 -32.74 -20.08
CA HIS A 22 9.85 -31.77 -19.26
C HIS A 22 8.76 -31.20 -20.16
N LEU A 23 7.52 -31.67 -19.95
CA LEU A 23 6.32 -31.05 -20.49
C LEU A 23 6.24 -29.64 -19.88
N THR A 24 6.98 -28.70 -20.45
CA THR A 24 6.74 -27.29 -20.22
C THR A 24 5.35 -27.03 -20.79
N ARG A 25 4.37 -26.87 -19.90
CA ARG A 25 3.02 -26.43 -20.26
C ARG A 25 3.15 -25.04 -20.90
N ALA A 26 3.24 -25.01 -22.22
CA ALA A 26 3.26 -23.78 -22.99
C ALA A 26 1.81 -23.37 -23.27
N TYR A 27 1.48 -22.13 -22.94
CA TYR A 27 0.20 -21.52 -23.30
C TYR A 27 0.36 -20.84 -24.67
N ALA A 28 -0.66 -20.94 -25.53
CA ALA A 28 -0.75 -20.10 -26.71
C ALA A 28 -0.84 -18.63 -26.27
N LYS A 29 -0.09 -17.74 -26.93
CA LYS A 29 -0.04 -16.30 -26.61
C LYS A 29 -0.47 -15.50 -27.84
N ASP A 30 -1.34 -14.51 -27.61
CA ASP A 30 -1.62 -13.48 -28.61
C ASP A 30 -0.59 -12.34 -28.45
N VAL A 31 0.00 -11.89 -29.55
CA VAL A 31 1.05 -10.86 -29.56
C VAL A 31 0.64 -9.75 -30.52
N LYS A 32 0.43 -8.55 -29.98
CA LYS A 32 0.08 -7.34 -30.73
C LYS A 32 1.24 -6.37 -30.75
N PHE A 33 1.40 -5.66 -31.85
CA PHE A 33 2.53 -4.75 -32.07
C PHE A 33 2.08 -3.32 -32.38
N GLY A 34 2.99 -2.37 -32.20
CA GLY A 34 2.85 -1.03 -32.76
C GLY A 34 1.66 -0.23 -32.24
N ALA A 35 0.96 0.44 -33.17
CA ALA A 35 -0.12 1.37 -32.85
C ALA A 35 -1.35 0.67 -32.28
N ASP A 36 -1.70 -0.51 -32.79
CA ASP A 36 -2.89 -1.26 -32.37
C ASP A 36 -2.79 -1.71 -30.91
N ALA A 37 -1.61 -2.21 -30.51
CA ALA A 37 -1.34 -2.53 -29.11
C ALA A 37 -1.44 -1.29 -28.21
N ARG A 38 -0.89 -0.15 -28.64
CA ARG A 38 -0.96 1.11 -27.88
C ARG A 38 -2.37 1.65 -27.75
N ALA A 39 -3.19 1.52 -28.79
CA ALA A 39 -4.59 1.95 -28.74
C ALA A 39 -5.38 1.15 -27.71
N LEU A 40 -5.21 -0.17 -27.68
CA LEU A 40 -5.85 -1.03 -26.67
C LEU A 40 -5.36 -0.72 -25.24
N MET A 41 -4.06 -0.50 -25.07
CA MET A 41 -3.50 -0.08 -23.76
C MET A 41 -4.09 1.26 -23.32
N LEU A 42 -4.19 2.23 -24.23
CA LEU A 42 -4.74 3.54 -23.93
C LEU A 42 -6.23 3.47 -23.54
N GLN A 43 -7.02 2.63 -24.23
CA GLN A 43 -8.42 2.39 -23.85
C GLN A 43 -8.53 1.88 -22.41
N GLY A 44 -7.66 0.94 -22.01
CA GLY A 44 -7.62 0.45 -20.63
C GLY A 44 -7.25 1.54 -19.62
N VAL A 45 -6.25 2.36 -19.94
CA VAL A 45 -5.84 3.50 -19.10
C VAL A 45 -6.96 4.53 -18.98
N ASP A 46 -7.62 4.88 -20.09
CA ASP A 46 -8.72 5.85 -20.10
C ASP A 46 -9.90 5.34 -19.28
N LEU A 47 -10.31 4.07 -19.45
CA LEU A 47 -11.39 3.46 -18.67
C LEU A 47 -11.14 3.53 -17.16
N LEU A 48 -9.96 3.12 -16.72
CA LEU A 48 -9.60 3.13 -15.30
C LEU A 48 -9.51 4.55 -14.76
N ALA A 49 -8.90 5.47 -15.51
CA ALA A 49 -8.74 6.84 -15.10
C ALA A 49 -10.07 7.62 -15.11
N ASP A 50 -11.01 7.31 -16.01
CA ASP A 50 -12.36 7.90 -16.00
C ASP A 50 -13.14 7.44 -14.77
N ALA A 51 -13.06 6.17 -14.40
CA ALA A 51 -13.66 5.64 -13.17
C ALA A 51 -13.07 6.29 -11.90
N VAL A 52 -11.78 6.65 -11.92
CA VAL A 52 -11.09 7.27 -10.79
C VAL A 52 -11.28 8.78 -10.74
N ALA A 53 -11.25 9.47 -11.88
CA ALA A 53 -11.24 10.93 -11.94
C ALA A 53 -12.50 11.57 -11.35
N VAL A 54 -13.63 10.86 -11.36
CA VAL A 54 -14.88 11.34 -10.75
C VAL A 54 -14.79 11.53 -9.24
N THR A 55 -13.82 10.91 -8.56
CA THR A 55 -13.64 11.03 -7.11
C THR A 55 -12.82 12.24 -6.69
N MET A 56 -12.25 12.98 -7.66
CA MET A 56 -11.30 14.05 -7.39
C MET A 56 -11.95 15.30 -6.79
N GLY A 57 -11.36 15.78 -5.68
CA GLY A 57 -11.70 17.06 -5.07
C GLY A 57 -13.00 17.07 -4.24
N PRO A 58 -13.39 18.24 -3.70
CA PRO A 58 -14.51 18.35 -2.76
C PRO A 58 -15.87 18.02 -3.36
N LYS A 59 -16.02 18.18 -4.69
CA LYS A 59 -17.22 17.81 -5.46
C LYS A 59 -17.11 16.41 -6.07
N GLY A 60 -16.10 15.64 -5.68
CA GLY A 60 -15.88 14.28 -6.12
C GLY A 60 -17.02 13.35 -5.66
N ARG A 61 -17.43 12.47 -6.56
CA ARG A 61 -18.47 11.45 -6.33
C ARG A 61 -17.85 10.18 -5.77
N THR A 62 -18.69 9.34 -5.16
CA THR A 62 -18.30 8.01 -4.72
C THR A 62 -18.41 7.00 -5.86
N VAL A 63 -17.55 5.98 -5.82
CA VAL A 63 -17.58 4.81 -6.69
C VAL A 63 -17.99 3.61 -5.84
N ILE A 64 -18.84 2.76 -6.39
CA ILE A 64 -19.29 1.53 -5.75
C ILE A 64 -18.52 0.36 -6.38
N ILE A 65 -17.87 -0.43 -5.54
CA ILE A 65 -17.09 -1.60 -5.93
C ILE A 65 -17.78 -2.84 -5.35
N GLU A 66 -18.25 -3.71 -6.24
CA GLU A 66 -18.79 -5.01 -5.86
C GLU A 66 -17.72 -5.83 -5.11
N GLN A 67 -18.15 -6.48 -4.04
CA GLN A 67 -17.33 -7.42 -3.28
C GLN A 67 -17.85 -8.84 -3.53
N SER A 68 -16.96 -9.83 -3.56
CA SER A 68 -17.36 -11.24 -3.73
C SER A 68 -18.25 -11.77 -2.60
N TRP A 69 -18.30 -11.05 -1.48
CA TRP A 69 -19.06 -11.38 -0.29
C TRP A 69 -19.40 -10.09 0.47
N GLY A 70 -20.54 -10.08 1.18
CA GLY A 70 -20.96 -8.93 1.98
C GLY A 70 -21.55 -7.77 1.18
N SER A 71 -21.58 -6.60 1.80
CA SER A 71 -22.09 -5.38 1.16
C SER A 71 -21.06 -4.78 0.19
N PRO A 72 -21.51 -4.09 -0.88
CA PRO A 72 -20.61 -3.44 -1.80
C PRO A 72 -19.83 -2.32 -1.10
N GLN A 73 -18.58 -2.12 -1.50
CA GLN A 73 -17.72 -1.08 -0.96
C GLN A 73 -18.03 0.25 -1.65
N VAL A 74 -18.36 1.28 -0.87
CA VAL A 74 -18.47 2.66 -1.34
C VAL A 74 -17.16 3.37 -1.04
N THR A 75 -16.48 3.91 -2.05
CA THR A 75 -15.18 4.56 -1.86
C THR A 75 -15.01 5.82 -2.71
N LYS A 76 -14.20 6.76 -2.23
CA LYS A 76 -13.65 7.87 -3.05
C LYS A 76 -12.19 7.63 -3.42
N ASP A 77 -11.60 6.51 -2.99
CA ASP A 77 -10.20 6.19 -3.22
C ASP A 77 -10.00 5.41 -4.51
N ALA A 78 -8.98 5.82 -5.26
CA ALA A 78 -8.55 5.17 -6.48
C ALA A 78 -7.69 3.93 -6.19
N LYS A 79 -8.30 2.73 -6.23
CA LYS A 79 -7.54 1.45 -6.18
C LYS A 79 -7.41 0.74 -7.54
N LEU A 80 -7.88 1.38 -8.62
CA LEU A 80 -8.12 0.71 -9.91
C LEU A 80 -6.92 0.73 -10.86
N VAL A 81 -5.98 1.69 -10.74
CA VAL A 81 -4.68 1.64 -11.43
C VAL A 81 -3.64 1.12 -10.46
N GLN A 82 -3.47 -0.21 -10.44
CA GLN A 82 -2.80 -0.87 -9.34
C GLN A 82 -1.41 -0.30 -9.07
N ASP A 83 -0.51 -0.24 -10.06
CA ASP A 83 0.88 0.07 -9.71
C ASP A 83 1.09 1.54 -9.33
N ILE A 84 0.56 2.48 -10.12
CA ILE A 84 0.78 3.92 -9.88
C ILE A 84 0.06 4.37 -8.62
N ALA A 85 -1.22 3.99 -8.47
CA ALA A 85 -1.98 4.37 -7.29
C ALA A 85 -1.44 3.68 -6.04
N ASN A 86 -1.06 2.39 -6.11
CA ASN A 86 -0.50 1.70 -4.95
C ASN A 86 0.87 2.25 -4.56
N ASN A 87 1.75 2.57 -5.51
CA ASN A 87 3.07 3.16 -5.19
C ASN A 87 2.89 4.52 -4.52
N THR A 88 2.03 5.37 -5.07
CA THR A 88 1.72 6.69 -4.49
C THR A 88 1.13 6.55 -3.08
N ASN A 89 0.19 5.61 -2.89
CA ASN A 89 -0.43 5.38 -1.58
C ASN A 89 0.58 4.84 -0.55
N LYS A 90 1.48 3.94 -0.97
CA LYS A 90 2.52 3.39 -0.08
C LYS A 90 3.53 4.44 0.35
N GLU A 91 3.89 5.36 -0.55
CA GLU A 91 4.92 6.37 -0.28
C GLU A 91 4.36 7.60 0.43
N ALA A 92 3.18 8.09 0.02
CA ALA A 92 2.63 9.37 0.49
C ALA A 92 1.31 9.24 1.27
N GLY A 93 0.58 8.12 1.16
CA GLY A 93 -0.72 7.93 1.83
C GLY A 93 -1.88 8.80 1.31
N ASN A 94 -1.65 9.63 0.29
CA ASN A 94 -2.64 10.48 -0.39
C ASN A 94 -2.19 10.75 -1.84
N GLY A 95 -3.05 11.34 -2.67
CA GLY A 95 -2.72 11.79 -4.02
C GLY A 95 -2.90 10.73 -5.11
N THR A 96 -3.50 9.58 -4.78
CA THR A 96 -3.72 8.44 -5.70
C THR A 96 -4.51 8.85 -6.94
N THR A 97 -5.60 9.61 -6.77
CA THR A 97 -6.41 10.14 -7.88
C THR A 97 -5.61 11.12 -8.74
N SER A 98 -4.83 12.01 -8.12
CA SER A 98 -3.99 12.97 -8.85
C SER A 98 -2.92 12.27 -9.68
N ALA A 99 -2.23 11.29 -9.09
CA ALA A 99 -1.23 10.47 -9.79
C ALA A 99 -1.84 9.72 -10.98
N THR A 100 -3.07 9.21 -10.82
CA THR A 100 -3.78 8.48 -11.89
C THR A 100 -4.11 9.41 -13.06
N VAL A 101 -4.62 10.61 -12.79
CA VAL A 101 -4.96 11.58 -13.85
C VAL A 101 -3.71 12.08 -14.57
N LEU A 102 -2.62 12.34 -13.85
CA LEU A 102 -1.33 12.72 -14.43
C LEU A 102 -0.76 11.60 -15.31
N ALA A 103 -0.80 10.35 -14.82
CA ALA A 103 -0.35 9.18 -15.58
C ALA A 103 -1.13 9.01 -16.88
N ARG A 104 -2.46 9.15 -16.84
CA ARG A 104 -3.29 9.17 -18.06
C ARG A 104 -2.84 10.25 -19.03
N SER A 105 -2.66 11.48 -18.55
CA SER A 105 -2.26 12.61 -19.40
C SER A 105 -0.92 12.36 -20.09
N ILE A 106 0.07 11.89 -19.34
CA ILE A 106 1.40 11.55 -19.88
C ILE A 106 1.31 10.40 -20.90
N ALA A 107 0.55 9.34 -20.59
CA ALA A 107 0.38 8.20 -21.48
C ALA A 107 -0.30 8.60 -22.80
N LYS A 108 -1.39 9.38 -22.72
CA LYS A 108 -2.15 9.84 -23.89
C LYS A 108 -1.32 10.73 -24.80
N GLU A 109 -0.65 11.75 -24.26
CA GLU A 109 0.20 12.63 -25.05
C GLU A 109 1.46 11.91 -25.56
N GLY A 110 2.05 11.03 -24.75
CA GLY A 110 3.20 10.21 -25.14
C GLY A 110 2.89 9.31 -26.34
N PHE A 111 1.79 8.54 -26.28
CA PHE A 111 1.39 7.67 -27.39
C PHE A 111 1.08 8.44 -28.67
N LYS A 112 0.45 9.62 -28.56
CA LYS A 112 0.20 10.50 -29.70
C LYS A 112 1.49 10.98 -30.38
N LYS A 113 2.52 11.30 -29.61
CA LYS A 113 3.83 11.75 -30.15
C LYS A 113 4.63 10.60 -30.76
N ILE A 114 4.61 9.42 -30.14
CA ILE A 114 5.28 8.22 -30.66
C ILE A 114 4.68 7.79 -32.01
N SER A 115 3.36 7.88 -32.17
CA SER A 115 2.70 7.59 -33.46
C SER A 115 3.10 8.55 -34.59
N LYS A 116 3.71 9.70 -34.27
CA LYS A 116 4.27 10.64 -35.26
C LYS A 116 5.75 10.38 -35.59
N GLY A 117 6.29 9.22 -35.21
CA GLY A 117 7.68 8.82 -35.51
C GLY A 117 8.72 9.30 -34.50
N ALA A 118 8.31 9.82 -33.35
CA ALA A 118 9.23 10.25 -32.31
C ALA A 118 9.83 9.06 -31.54
N ASN A 119 11.09 9.19 -31.10
CA ASN A 119 11.78 8.17 -30.32
C ASN A 119 11.21 8.09 -28.87
N PRO A 120 10.60 6.96 -28.46
CA PRO A 120 10.01 6.81 -27.12
C PRO A 120 11.03 6.98 -25.97
N VAL A 121 12.29 6.57 -26.19
CA VAL A 121 13.34 6.63 -25.17
C VAL A 121 13.73 8.08 -24.89
N GLU A 122 13.88 8.90 -25.94
CA GLU A 122 14.21 10.33 -25.80
C GLU A 122 13.03 11.12 -25.22
N ILE A 123 11.79 10.78 -25.60
CA ILE A 123 10.59 11.35 -24.96
C ILE A 123 10.61 11.05 -23.46
N ARG A 124 10.86 9.80 -23.06
CA ARG A 124 10.94 9.42 -21.64
C ARG A 124 12.01 10.23 -20.91
N LYS A 125 13.21 10.37 -21.47
CA LYS A 125 14.29 11.18 -20.88
C LYS A 125 13.86 12.63 -20.70
N GLY A 126 13.26 13.24 -21.73
CA GLY A 126 12.76 14.61 -21.65
C GLY A 126 11.67 14.80 -20.59
N VAL A 127 10.75 13.85 -20.46
CA VAL A 127 9.72 13.86 -19.40
C VAL A 127 10.36 13.77 -18.02
N MET A 128 11.36 12.90 -17.82
CA MET A 128 12.05 12.79 -16.52
C MET A 128 12.80 14.07 -16.15
N LEU A 129 13.51 14.70 -17.10
CA LEU A 129 14.16 15.99 -16.87
C LEU A 129 13.16 17.09 -16.47
N ALA A 130 11.98 17.11 -17.12
CA ALA A 130 10.93 18.04 -16.77
C ALA A 130 10.36 17.77 -15.36
N VAL A 131 10.16 16.50 -15.00
CA VAL A 131 9.72 16.10 -13.66
C VAL A 131 10.73 16.55 -12.60
N ASP A 132 12.03 16.34 -12.83
CA ASP A 132 13.09 16.76 -11.90
C ASP A 132 13.09 18.28 -11.69
N ALA A 133 12.94 19.04 -12.77
CA ALA A 133 12.84 20.50 -12.72
C ALA A 133 11.60 20.97 -11.94
N VAL A 134 10.45 20.32 -12.17
CA VAL A 134 9.20 20.63 -11.44
C VAL A 134 9.34 20.30 -9.96
N ILE A 135 9.94 19.16 -9.59
CA ILE A 135 10.18 18.79 -8.19
C ILE A 135 11.09 19.81 -7.51
N ALA A 136 12.16 20.25 -8.19
CA ALA A 136 13.05 21.28 -7.67
C ALA A 136 12.31 22.61 -7.42
N GLU A 137 11.41 23.01 -8.32
CA GLU A 137 10.61 24.22 -8.16
C GLU A 137 9.57 24.09 -7.04
N LEU A 138 8.88 22.95 -6.93
CA LEU A 138 7.95 22.67 -5.83
C LEU A 138 8.63 22.75 -4.46
N ARG A 139 9.88 22.28 -4.36
CA ARG A 139 10.68 22.39 -3.12
C ARG A 139 10.98 23.86 -2.75
N LYS A 140 11.19 24.73 -3.74
CA LYS A 140 11.42 26.17 -3.49
C LYS A 140 10.15 26.89 -3.05
N GLN A 141 8.99 26.48 -3.55
CA GLN A 141 7.70 27.06 -3.19
C GLN A 141 7.15 26.52 -1.86
N SER A 142 7.65 25.38 -1.42
CA SER A 142 7.24 24.72 -0.17
C SER A 142 7.48 25.61 1.05
N LYS A 143 6.52 25.59 1.98
CA LYS A 143 6.61 26.24 3.28
C LYS A 143 6.40 25.21 4.37
N PHE A 144 7.22 25.29 5.42
CA PHE A 144 7.07 24.39 6.57
C PHE A 144 5.81 24.72 7.36
N VAL A 145 5.11 23.67 7.78
CA VAL A 145 3.96 23.78 8.67
C VAL A 145 4.44 24.06 10.09
N THR A 146 4.03 25.20 10.62
CA THR A 146 4.47 25.73 11.92
C THR A 146 3.33 25.78 12.92
N THR A 147 2.11 26.09 12.49
CA THR A 147 1.00 26.30 13.42
C THR A 147 0.08 25.07 13.48
N PRO A 148 -0.59 24.83 14.62
CA PRO A 148 -1.59 23.77 14.70
C PRO A 148 -2.83 24.01 13.83
N GLU A 149 -3.10 25.27 13.47
CA GLU A 149 -4.17 25.66 12.56
C GLU A 149 -3.86 25.21 11.13
N GLU A 150 -2.61 25.35 10.69
CA GLU A 150 -2.14 24.81 9.41
C GLU A 150 -2.25 23.27 9.37
N ILE A 151 -1.95 22.59 10.49
CA ILE A 151 -2.14 21.13 10.61
C ILE A 151 -3.61 20.76 10.45
N ALA A 152 -4.50 21.47 11.16
CA ALA A 152 -5.94 21.27 11.05
C ALA A 152 -6.44 21.48 9.61
N GLN A 153 -5.94 22.52 8.95
CA GLN A 153 -6.30 22.83 7.57
C GLN A 153 -5.88 21.74 6.59
N VAL A 154 -4.66 21.20 6.72
CA VAL A 154 -4.20 20.08 5.90
C VAL A 154 -5.08 18.85 6.14
N ALA A 155 -5.33 18.51 7.41
CA ALA A 155 -6.16 17.37 7.79
C ALA A 155 -7.60 17.50 7.25
N THR A 156 -8.23 18.68 7.39
CA THR A 156 -9.56 18.97 6.83
C THR A 156 -9.61 18.85 5.32
N THR A 157 -8.59 19.37 4.63
CA THR A 157 -8.54 19.30 3.15
C THR A 157 -8.43 17.85 2.68
N SER A 158 -7.61 17.04 3.36
CA SER A 158 -7.48 15.61 3.11
C SER A 158 -8.75 14.82 3.47
N ALA A 159 -9.48 15.23 4.50
CA ALA A 159 -10.74 14.64 4.92
C ALA A 159 -11.95 15.15 4.12
N ASN A 160 -11.76 15.52 2.84
CA ASN A 160 -12.81 15.99 1.94
C ASN A 160 -13.63 17.19 2.50
N GLY A 161 -12.97 18.09 3.23
CA GLY A 161 -13.58 19.29 3.80
C GLY A 161 -14.16 19.10 5.21
N ASP A 162 -13.97 17.94 5.84
CA ASP A 162 -14.43 17.67 7.19
C ASP A 162 -13.58 18.43 8.24
N LYS A 163 -14.22 19.43 8.87
CA LYS A 163 -13.58 20.25 9.90
C LYS A 163 -13.50 19.53 11.25
N GLU A 164 -14.42 18.64 11.56
CA GLU A 164 -14.42 17.90 12.82
C GLU A 164 -13.23 16.95 12.85
N ILE A 165 -13.03 16.17 11.78
CA ILE A 165 -11.87 15.28 11.62
C ILE A 165 -10.56 16.09 11.69
N GLY A 166 -10.47 17.22 10.99
CA GLY A 166 -9.26 18.06 11.01
C GLY A 166 -8.93 18.61 12.40
N ASN A 167 -9.96 19.01 13.16
CA ASN A 167 -9.80 19.48 14.54
C ASN A 167 -9.39 18.35 15.48
N ILE A 168 -9.96 17.15 15.35
CA ILE A 168 -9.60 15.98 16.15
C ILE A 168 -8.13 15.61 15.92
N ILE A 169 -7.69 15.57 14.65
CA ILE A 169 -6.29 15.26 14.31
C ILE A 169 -5.35 16.33 14.87
N SER A 170 -5.67 17.61 14.73
CA SER A 170 -4.86 18.70 15.28
C SER A 170 -4.76 18.60 16.81
N ASN A 171 -5.87 18.33 17.50
CA ASN A 171 -5.89 18.13 18.94
C ASN A 171 -5.10 16.90 19.38
N ALA A 172 -5.19 15.79 18.64
CA ALA A 172 -4.39 14.60 18.88
C ALA A 172 -2.90 14.94 18.75
N MET A 173 -2.47 15.55 17.63
CA MET A 173 -1.09 15.94 17.38
C MET A 173 -0.54 16.94 18.40
N LYS A 174 -1.35 17.86 18.91
CA LYS A 174 -0.96 18.79 19.99
C LYS A 174 -0.60 18.01 21.27
N LYS A 175 -1.34 16.95 21.60
CA LYS A 175 -1.15 16.17 22.83
C LYS A 175 -0.03 15.13 22.71
N VAL A 176 0.02 14.37 21.62
CA VAL A 176 1.05 13.31 21.42
C VAL A 176 2.36 13.85 20.84
N GLY A 177 2.36 15.11 20.37
CA GLY A 177 3.45 15.72 19.64
C GLY A 177 3.49 15.32 18.17
N ARG A 178 4.21 16.08 17.34
CA ARG A 178 4.25 15.90 15.87
C ARG A 178 4.78 14.53 15.39
N LYS A 179 5.55 13.85 16.24
CA LYS A 179 6.11 12.51 15.98
C LYS A 179 5.47 11.44 16.87
N GLY A 180 4.38 11.78 17.57
CA GLY A 180 3.62 10.84 18.38
C GLY A 180 2.90 9.81 17.53
N VAL A 181 2.56 8.68 18.14
CA VAL A 181 1.80 7.61 17.47
C VAL A 181 0.31 7.92 17.58
N ILE A 182 -0.37 7.96 16.44
CA ILE A 182 -1.83 8.11 16.35
C ILE A 182 -2.37 6.82 15.73
N ILE A 183 -3.38 6.23 16.36
CA ILE A 183 -4.03 5.00 15.90
C ILE A 183 -5.52 5.30 15.73
N VAL A 184 -6.08 4.91 14.60
CA VAL A 184 -7.52 4.99 14.33
C VAL A 184 -8.13 3.60 14.57
N LYS A 185 -9.24 3.55 15.31
CA LYS A 185 -10.01 2.33 15.59
C LYS A 185 -11.48 2.58 15.27
N ASP A 186 -12.22 1.53 14.92
CA ASP A 186 -13.66 1.63 14.72
C ASP A 186 -14.36 1.94 16.05
N GLY A 187 -15.13 3.03 16.07
CA GLY A 187 -15.92 3.45 17.21
C GLY A 187 -17.17 2.60 17.41
N LYS A 188 -17.68 2.55 18.65
CA LYS A 188 -18.99 1.97 18.98
C LYS A 188 -20.09 3.03 19.09
N THR A 189 -19.71 4.30 19.16
CA THR A 189 -20.60 5.45 19.27
C THR A 189 -20.87 6.05 17.89
N LEU A 190 -21.84 6.97 17.81
CA LEU A 190 -22.18 7.67 16.58
C LEU A 190 -21.21 8.83 16.26
N ASN A 191 -20.48 9.30 17.26
CA ASN A 191 -19.62 10.47 17.17
C ASN A 191 -18.16 10.04 17.26
N ASP A 192 -17.26 10.84 16.67
CA ASP A 192 -15.83 10.61 16.77
C ASP A 192 -15.31 10.87 18.19
N GLU A 193 -14.40 10.02 18.67
CA GLU A 193 -13.82 10.10 20.00
C GLU A 193 -12.28 10.14 19.93
N LEU A 194 -11.68 10.93 20.81
CA LEU A 194 -10.23 11.02 20.97
C LEU A 194 -9.81 10.46 22.34
N GLU A 195 -9.31 9.22 22.35
CA GLU A 195 -8.65 8.63 23.52
C GLU A 195 -7.15 8.94 23.48
N ILE A 196 -6.62 9.54 24.56
CA ILE A 196 -5.19 9.80 24.70
C ILE A 196 -4.62 8.84 25.74
N ILE A 197 -3.52 8.20 25.39
CA ILE A 197 -2.74 7.36 26.30
C ILE A 197 -1.53 8.19 26.70
N GLU A 198 -1.64 8.93 27.81
CA GLU A 198 -0.74 10.02 28.20
C GLU A 198 0.71 9.59 28.50
N SER A 199 0.89 8.37 29.02
CA SER A 199 2.22 7.80 29.23
C SER A 199 2.14 6.30 29.38
N GLY A 200 2.60 5.56 28.38
CA GLY A 200 2.76 4.12 28.50
C GLY A 200 2.48 3.37 27.21
N MET A 201 2.52 2.04 27.32
CA MET A 201 2.22 1.12 26.24
C MET A 201 0.94 0.38 26.60
N LYS A 202 -0.06 0.43 25.73
CA LYS A 202 -1.32 -0.32 25.86
C LYS A 202 -1.29 -1.46 24.85
N PHE A 203 -1.52 -2.68 25.33
CA PHE A 203 -1.66 -3.85 24.50
C PHE A 203 -3.07 -4.41 24.64
N ASP A 204 -3.60 -4.98 23.57
CA ASP A 204 -4.90 -5.66 23.59
C ASP A 204 -4.75 -7.08 24.19
N ARG A 205 -4.17 -7.18 25.40
CA ARG A 205 -3.98 -8.40 26.20
C ARG A 205 -4.28 -8.11 27.67
N GLY A 206 -5.10 -8.96 28.29
CA GLY A 206 -5.46 -8.89 29.70
C GLY A 206 -4.67 -9.85 30.60
N TYR A 207 -5.04 -9.89 31.88
CA TYR A 207 -4.51 -10.85 32.84
C TYR A 207 -4.92 -12.29 32.49
N ILE A 208 -4.04 -13.26 32.74
CA ILE A 208 -4.30 -14.69 32.49
C ILE A 208 -5.36 -15.25 33.44
N SER A 209 -5.42 -14.71 34.67
CA SER A 209 -6.30 -15.17 35.74
C SER A 209 -6.98 -13.99 36.42
N SER A 210 -8.28 -14.10 36.71
CA SER A 210 -9.07 -13.07 37.40
C SER A 210 -8.61 -12.82 38.83
N TYR A 211 -7.89 -13.76 39.44
CA TYR A 211 -7.32 -13.59 40.78
C TYR A 211 -6.26 -12.47 40.87
N PHE A 212 -5.75 -11.97 39.74
CA PHE A 212 -4.83 -10.82 39.74
C PHE A 212 -5.53 -9.47 39.96
N ILE A 213 -6.87 -9.40 39.93
CA ILE A 213 -7.61 -8.16 40.19
C ILE A 213 -7.39 -7.73 41.65
N ASN A 214 -6.85 -6.53 41.84
CA ASN A 214 -6.56 -5.96 43.16
C ASN A 214 -7.34 -4.66 43.44
N THR A 215 -8.29 -4.30 42.57
CA THR A 215 -9.15 -3.14 42.74
C THR A 215 -10.62 -3.55 42.93
N PRO A 216 -11.34 -2.96 43.90
CA PRO A 216 -12.76 -3.28 44.13
C PRO A 216 -13.70 -2.66 43.08
N LYS A 217 -13.22 -1.70 42.27
CA LYS A 217 -13.99 -1.02 41.23
C LYS A 217 -13.36 -1.25 39.86
N GLY A 218 -14.09 -1.89 38.95
CA GLY A 218 -13.77 -1.92 37.52
C GLY A 218 -12.94 -3.11 37.01
N GLN A 219 -12.82 -4.21 37.76
CA GLN A 219 -12.06 -5.42 37.35
C GLN A 219 -10.65 -5.10 36.84
N LYS A 220 -9.88 -4.29 37.60
CA LYS A 220 -8.52 -3.87 37.20
C LYS A 220 -7.45 -4.46 38.12
N CYS A 221 -6.27 -4.65 37.54
CA CYS A 221 -5.03 -4.94 38.26
C CYS A 221 -4.15 -3.69 38.13
N GLU A 222 -3.90 -3.00 39.25
CA GLU A 222 -3.14 -1.75 39.29
C GLU A 222 -1.89 -1.93 40.16
N PHE A 223 -0.72 -1.65 39.60
CA PHE A 223 0.55 -1.69 40.32
C PHE A 223 1.24 -0.32 40.25
N ARG A 224 2.07 -0.03 41.26
CA ARG A 224 3.00 1.12 41.30
C ARG A 224 4.41 0.58 41.48
N ASP A 225 5.38 1.19 40.82
CA ASP A 225 6.81 0.85 40.92
C ASP A 225 7.12 -0.65 40.74
N ALA A 226 6.46 -1.27 39.76
CA ALA A 226 6.56 -2.71 39.51
C ALA A 226 7.65 -3.08 38.49
N TYR A 227 8.22 -4.27 38.67
CA TYR A 227 9.10 -4.89 37.68
C TYR A 227 8.30 -5.47 36.51
N VAL A 228 8.86 -5.39 35.29
CA VAL A 228 8.29 -6.00 34.08
C VAL A 228 9.19 -7.15 33.63
N LEU A 229 8.68 -8.39 33.68
CA LEU A 229 9.37 -9.55 33.14
C LEU A 229 8.99 -9.75 31.67
N LEU A 230 9.97 -9.70 30.77
CA LEU A 230 9.81 -9.99 29.35
C LEU A 230 10.43 -11.35 29.04
N SER A 231 9.62 -12.30 28.57
CA SER A 231 10.08 -13.61 28.13
C SER A 231 9.59 -13.89 26.71
N GLU A 232 10.51 -14.24 25.82
CA GLU A 232 10.18 -14.68 24.46
C GLU A 232 9.55 -16.09 24.47
N LYS A 233 9.90 -16.91 25.46
CA LYS A 233 9.43 -18.30 25.59
C LYS A 233 8.30 -18.42 26.60
N LYS A 234 7.47 -19.46 26.43
CA LYS A 234 6.45 -19.84 27.41
C LYS A 234 7.11 -20.24 28.73
N ILE A 235 6.64 -19.66 29.83
CA ILE A 235 7.05 -20.04 31.19
C ILE A 235 6.15 -21.20 31.63
N SER A 236 6.73 -22.40 31.73
CA SER A 236 6.00 -23.64 32.07
C SER A 236 6.35 -24.19 33.45
N SER A 237 7.55 -23.85 33.95
CA SER A 237 8.00 -24.16 35.30
C SER A 237 8.41 -22.86 35.96
N VAL A 238 7.94 -22.65 37.17
CA VAL A 238 8.30 -21.53 38.04
C VAL A 238 9.07 -22.09 39.21
#